data_AF-A0ABD5GP28-F1
#
_entry.id   AF-A0ABD5GP28-F1
#
_cell.length_a   1.000
_cell.length_b   1.000
_cell.length_c   1.000
_cell.angle_alpha   90.00
_cell.angle_beta   90.00
_cell.angle_gamma   90.00
#
_symmetry.space_group_name_H-M   'P 1'
#
loop_
_entity.id
_entity.type
_entity.pdbx_description
1 polymer ?
#
loop_
_entity_poly.entity_id
_entity_poly.type
_entity_poly.pdbx_seq_one_letter_code
_entity_poly.pdbx_strand_id
1 'polypeptide(L)'
;MTIYDKTFLLGTGQGSSQKASNQYIVIHDTANDNNQGDNSAQNEASYMRGHWQAAYTHAIAGWDKVYLVGEPGYVAYGAGSVANSRSPFQIELSHYSDPTKQRASYINYINAIREYASKFGIPLTLDSAGNGIKSHKWVSDNIWGDHQDPYAYLARIGISKDQLAHDLANGIGNNQSAPTQTNSNNKESEEEEIMFFVETVEGKVYQIINGMYSYVPTPALYNNLKATFPSAKTIKMYEGEMTKMYRKNV
;
A
#
# COMPACT_ATOMS: atom_id res chain seq x y z
N MET A 1 -9.85 -9.88 1.32
CA MET A 1 -9.87 -10.29 -0.10
C MET A 1 -10.03 -9.02 -0.93
N THR A 2 -9.20 -8.81 -1.94
CA THR A 2 -9.28 -7.61 -2.80
C THR A 2 -10.51 -7.69 -3.70
N ILE A 3 -11.26 -6.60 -3.80
CA ILE A 3 -12.38 -6.48 -4.74
C ILE A 3 -11.83 -5.94 -6.05
N TYR A 4 -12.12 -6.64 -7.16
CA TYR A 4 -11.72 -6.21 -8.51
C TYR A 4 -12.92 -5.74 -9.32
N ASP A 5 -12.76 -4.61 -10.00
CA ASP A 5 -13.74 -4.03 -10.90
C ASP A 5 -13.24 -4.08 -12.33
N LYS A 6 -14.05 -4.64 -13.24
CA LYS A 6 -13.69 -4.83 -14.66
C LYS A 6 -14.35 -3.81 -15.58
N THR A 7 -15.01 -2.79 -15.04
CA THR A 7 -15.70 -1.75 -15.83
C THR A 7 -14.78 -1.10 -16.85
N PHE A 8 -13.48 -0.97 -16.54
CA PHE A 8 -12.51 -0.33 -17.43
C PHE A 8 -11.61 -1.30 -18.20
N LEU A 9 -11.82 -2.61 -18.08
CA LEU A 9 -10.97 -3.63 -18.70
C LEU A 9 -11.02 -3.51 -20.22
N LEU A 10 -9.86 -3.30 -20.85
CA LEU A 10 -9.70 -3.19 -22.30
C LEU A 10 -10.36 -4.37 -23.02
N GLY A 11 -11.07 -4.05 -24.11
CA GLY A 11 -11.84 -5.04 -24.86
C GLY A 11 -11.00 -5.77 -25.91
N THR A 12 -11.64 -6.66 -26.66
CA THR A 12 -11.03 -7.37 -27.78
C THR A 12 -10.39 -6.39 -28.76
N GLY A 13 -9.11 -6.61 -29.09
CA GLY A 13 -8.33 -5.75 -30.00
C GLY A 13 -7.77 -4.49 -29.35
N GLN A 14 -7.93 -4.30 -28.04
CA GLN A 14 -7.31 -3.22 -27.27
C GLN A 14 -6.23 -3.79 -26.33
N GLY A 15 -5.19 -2.99 -26.08
CA GLY A 15 -4.00 -3.45 -25.37
C GLY A 15 -3.07 -4.29 -26.25
N SER A 16 -2.06 -4.91 -25.64
CA SER A 16 -1.10 -5.76 -26.32
C SER A 16 -1.61 -7.20 -26.46
N SER A 17 -1.38 -7.80 -27.62
CA SER A 17 -1.52 -9.25 -27.83
C SER A 17 -0.29 -10.04 -27.39
N GLN A 18 0.82 -9.37 -27.07
CA GLN A 18 2.06 -10.01 -26.67
C GLN A 18 1.97 -10.51 -25.22
N LYS A 19 2.35 -11.77 -24.98
CA LYS A 19 2.53 -12.31 -23.62
C LYS A 19 3.77 -11.74 -22.97
N ALA A 20 3.64 -11.31 -21.72
CA ALA A 20 4.78 -10.95 -20.90
C ALA A 20 5.39 -12.20 -20.24
N SER A 21 6.70 -12.21 -20.02
CA SER A 21 7.34 -13.25 -19.19
C SER A 21 7.11 -12.98 -17.71
N ASN A 22 7.02 -14.03 -16.88
CA ASN A 22 6.76 -13.90 -15.44
C ASN A 22 8.03 -13.55 -14.63
N GLN A 23 8.59 -12.37 -14.82
CA GLN A 23 9.80 -11.95 -14.09
C GLN A 23 9.52 -10.85 -13.07
N TYR A 24 8.71 -9.85 -13.43
CA TYR A 24 8.50 -8.65 -12.63
C TYR A 24 7.03 -8.36 -12.34
N ILE A 25 6.71 -7.92 -11.14
CA ILE A 25 5.54 -7.07 -10.92
C ILE A 25 6.06 -5.64 -10.86
N VAL A 26 5.64 -4.76 -11.78
CA VAL A 26 6.06 -3.35 -11.73
C VAL A 26 5.02 -2.53 -10.98
N ILE A 27 5.48 -1.71 -10.04
CA ILE A 27 4.63 -0.99 -9.11
C ILE A 27 4.86 0.51 -9.26
N HIS A 28 3.76 1.26 -9.38
CA HIS A 28 3.72 2.67 -9.75
C HIS A 28 2.85 3.48 -8.78
N ASP A 29 2.94 4.81 -8.85
CA ASP A 29 1.94 5.75 -8.35
C ASP A 29 1.46 6.67 -9.49
N THR A 30 0.23 7.18 -9.38
CA THR A 30 -0.39 7.90 -10.50
C THR A 30 0.21 9.28 -10.77
N ALA A 31 1.07 9.79 -9.87
CA ALA A 31 1.68 11.11 -9.92
C ALA A 31 0.70 12.27 -10.15
N ASN A 32 -0.59 12.07 -9.87
CA ASN A 32 -1.65 13.01 -10.24
C ASN A 32 -2.26 13.68 -8.99
N ASP A 33 -1.59 14.73 -8.52
CA ASP A 33 -2.04 15.48 -7.35
C ASP A 33 -3.23 16.41 -7.61
N ASN A 34 -3.64 16.58 -8.86
CA ASN A 34 -4.90 17.24 -9.21
C ASN A 34 -6.12 16.32 -9.06
N ASN A 35 -5.90 15.01 -8.87
CA ASN A 35 -6.95 13.98 -8.75
C ASN A 35 -6.79 13.20 -7.44
N GLN A 36 -7.32 13.76 -6.34
CA GLN A 36 -7.18 13.19 -4.98
C GLN A 36 -8.51 12.97 -4.23
N GLY A 37 -9.64 13.07 -4.94
CA GLY A 37 -10.98 12.87 -4.37
C GLY A 37 -11.42 11.40 -4.36
N ASP A 38 -12.65 11.16 -3.92
CA ASP A 38 -13.22 9.81 -3.72
C ASP A 38 -13.16 8.92 -4.97
N ASN A 39 -13.31 9.53 -6.15
CA ASN A 39 -13.30 8.84 -7.44
C ASN A 39 -11.90 8.77 -8.08
N SER A 40 -10.81 9.09 -7.36
CA SER A 40 -9.48 9.22 -7.97
C SER A 40 -9.10 8.00 -8.82
N ALA A 41 -9.10 6.79 -8.23
CA ALA A 41 -8.78 5.57 -8.95
C ALA A 41 -9.72 5.26 -10.13
N GLN A 42 -11.02 5.58 -10.00
CA GLN A 42 -11.99 5.40 -11.08
C GLN A 42 -11.69 6.35 -12.26
N ASN A 43 -11.35 7.61 -11.96
CA ASN A 43 -10.99 8.61 -12.96
C ASN A 43 -9.72 8.20 -13.70
N GLU A 44 -8.69 7.73 -12.98
CA GLU A 44 -7.44 7.22 -13.58
C GLU A 44 -7.72 6.01 -14.48
N ALA A 45 -8.51 5.04 -14.01
CA ALA A 45 -8.85 3.86 -14.80
C ALA A 45 -9.64 4.21 -16.07
N SER A 46 -10.59 5.15 -15.96
CA SER A 46 -11.36 5.67 -17.10
C SER A 46 -10.46 6.40 -18.10
N TYR A 47 -9.57 7.26 -17.62
CA TYR A 47 -8.63 8.00 -18.45
C TYR A 47 -7.67 7.05 -19.17
N MET A 48 -7.05 6.12 -18.43
CA MET A 48 -6.14 5.13 -18.96
C MET A 48 -6.80 4.23 -20.01
N ARG A 49 -8.05 3.79 -19.78
CA ARG A 49 -8.83 3.07 -20.80
C ARG A 49 -9.02 3.89 -22.07
N GLY A 50 -9.29 5.19 -21.95
CA GLY A 50 -9.48 6.08 -23.10
C GLY A 50 -8.20 6.38 -23.88
N HIS A 51 -7.04 6.20 -23.25
CA HIS A 51 -5.73 6.62 -23.78
C HIS A 51 -4.69 5.48 -23.83
N TRP A 52 -5.15 4.22 -23.80
CA TRP A 52 -4.28 3.04 -23.66
C TRP A 52 -3.20 2.93 -24.74
N GLN A 53 -3.44 3.45 -25.95
CA GLN A 53 -2.45 3.44 -27.03
C GLN A 53 -1.18 4.23 -26.68
N ALA A 54 -1.28 5.21 -25.77
CA ALA A 54 -0.14 5.98 -25.29
C ALA A 54 0.57 5.26 -24.15
N ALA A 55 -0.17 4.91 -23.09
CA ALA A 55 0.32 4.16 -21.94
C ALA A 55 -0.83 3.52 -21.19
N TYR A 56 -0.59 2.37 -20.57
CA TYR A 56 -1.49 1.76 -19.59
C TYR A 56 -0.75 0.75 -18.71
N THR A 57 -1.30 0.51 -17.53
CA THR A 57 -0.95 -0.60 -16.63
C THR A 57 -2.13 -1.57 -16.54
N HIS A 58 -1.94 -2.68 -15.81
CA HIS A 58 -3.00 -3.67 -15.68
C HIS A 58 -4.09 -3.26 -14.68
N ALA A 59 -3.75 -2.42 -13.71
CA ALA A 59 -4.65 -2.10 -12.62
C ALA A 59 -4.37 -0.74 -11.98
N ILE A 60 -5.42 -0.13 -11.41
CA ILE A 60 -5.34 1.02 -10.52
C ILE A 60 -5.89 0.60 -9.15
N ALA A 61 -5.10 0.73 -8.09
CA ALA A 61 -5.54 0.51 -6.72
C ALA A 61 -6.21 1.76 -6.15
N GLY A 62 -7.53 1.67 -5.94
CA GLY A 62 -8.32 2.65 -5.21
C GLY A 62 -8.59 2.23 -3.77
N TRP A 63 -9.19 3.14 -3.00
CA TRP A 63 -9.49 2.92 -1.58
C TRP A 63 -10.56 1.85 -1.34
N ASP A 64 -11.53 1.73 -2.25
CA ASP A 64 -12.66 0.82 -2.15
C ASP A 64 -12.42 -0.50 -2.88
N LYS A 65 -11.72 -0.45 -4.02
CA LYS A 65 -11.46 -1.59 -4.90
C LYS A 65 -10.25 -1.37 -5.80
N VAL A 66 -9.88 -2.40 -6.56
CA VAL A 66 -8.88 -2.33 -7.63
C VAL A 66 -9.58 -2.37 -8.99
N TYR A 67 -9.36 -1.35 -9.81
CA TYR A 67 -9.91 -1.27 -11.17
C TYR A 67 -8.94 -1.92 -12.15
N LEU A 68 -9.41 -2.93 -12.91
CA LEU A 68 -8.62 -3.55 -13.97
C LEU A 68 -8.76 -2.75 -15.28
N VAL A 69 -7.62 -2.56 -15.95
CA VAL A 69 -7.53 -1.86 -17.24
C VAL A 69 -6.91 -2.79 -18.29
N GLY A 70 -5.64 -3.14 -18.17
CA GLY A 70 -4.99 -4.15 -19.02
C GLY A 70 -5.31 -5.60 -18.59
N GLU A 71 -5.23 -6.55 -19.52
CA GLU A 71 -5.39 -7.98 -19.22
C GLU A 71 -4.11 -8.57 -18.59
N PRO A 72 -4.13 -9.03 -17.33
CA PRO A 72 -2.94 -9.60 -16.70
C PRO A 72 -2.38 -10.81 -17.46
N GLY A 73 -1.06 -10.89 -17.58
CA GLY A 73 -0.34 -11.91 -18.35
C GLY A 73 0.05 -11.46 -19.76
N TYR A 74 -0.43 -10.30 -20.20
CA TYR A 74 0.01 -9.65 -21.42
C TYR A 74 0.93 -8.47 -21.11
N VAL A 75 1.57 -7.95 -22.14
CA VAL A 75 2.37 -6.73 -22.02
C VAL A 75 1.43 -5.54 -21.76
N ALA A 76 1.81 -4.67 -20.84
CA ALA A 76 1.25 -3.33 -20.66
C ALA A 76 2.29 -2.26 -21.02
N TYR A 77 1.90 -1.01 -21.22
CA TYR A 77 2.76 0.06 -21.74
C TYR A 77 3.15 1.07 -20.64
N GLY A 78 3.47 0.60 -19.43
CA GLY A 78 3.68 1.47 -18.25
C GLY A 78 5.14 1.72 -17.84
N ALA A 79 6.10 0.90 -18.28
CA ALA A 79 7.46 0.89 -17.72
C ALA A 79 8.59 0.74 -18.77
N GLY A 80 8.35 1.13 -20.02
CA GLY A 80 9.30 0.94 -21.13
C GLY A 80 9.41 -0.51 -21.63
N SER A 81 9.75 -0.68 -22.91
CA SER A 81 9.59 -1.96 -23.64
C SER A 81 10.24 -3.18 -22.95
N VAL A 82 11.42 -3.01 -22.36
CA VAL A 82 12.14 -4.09 -21.68
C VAL A 82 11.40 -4.57 -20.43
N ALA A 83 11.04 -3.67 -19.52
CA ALA A 83 10.30 -4.06 -18.30
C ALA A 83 8.87 -4.50 -18.62
N ASN A 84 8.23 -3.85 -19.60
CA ASN A 84 6.91 -4.21 -20.13
C ASN A 84 6.86 -5.67 -20.62
N SER A 85 7.85 -6.11 -21.39
CA SER A 85 7.95 -7.50 -21.86
C SER A 85 8.14 -8.53 -20.73
N ARG A 86 8.56 -8.07 -19.54
CA ARG A 86 8.92 -8.89 -18.38
C ARG A 86 7.92 -8.82 -17.24
N SER A 87 6.83 -8.08 -17.42
CA SER A 87 5.88 -7.81 -16.36
C SER A 87 4.46 -8.22 -16.74
N PRO A 88 3.97 -9.37 -16.27
CA PRO A 88 2.60 -9.82 -16.54
C PRO A 88 1.57 -9.06 -15.69
N PHE A 89 2.02 -8.19 -14.77
CA PHE A 89 1.13 -7.34 -14.00
C PHE A 89 1.87 -6.07 -13.55
N GLN A 90 1.25 -4.93 -13.83
CA GLN A 90 1.72 -3.60 -13.47
C GLN A 90 0.55 -2.88 -12.81
N ILE A 91 0.80 -2.13 -11.74
CA ILE A 91 -0.28 -1.51 -10.95
C ILE A 91 0.10 -0.12 -10.47
N GLU A 92 -0.86 0.80 -10.61
CA GLU A 92 -0.79 2.18 -10.12
C GLU A 92 -1.43 2.28 -8.72
N LEU A 93 -0.79 3.01 -7.80
CA LEU A 93 -1.41 3.46 -6.57
C LEU A 93 -2.03 4.84 -6.77
N SER A 94 -3.36 4.93 -6.66
CA SER A 94 -4.08 6.20 -6.78
C SER A 94 -3.85 7.11 -5.57
N HIS A 95 -3.70 8.41 -5.85
CA HIS A 95 -3.52 9.43 -4.84
C HIS A 95 -4.85 9.83 -4.19
N TYR A 96 -4.82 10.04 -2.87
CA TYR A 96 -5.94 10.57 -2.10
C TYR A 96 -5.47 11.64 -1.11
N SER A 97 -6.32 12.62 -0.82
CA SER A 97 -6.08 13.62 0.23
C SER A 97 -6.56 13.14 1.61
N ASP A 98 -7.57 12.26 1.63
CA ASP A 98 -8.13 11.62 2.81
C ASP A 98 -7.20 10.48 3.31
N PRO A 99 -6.62 10.58 4.52
CA PRO A 99 -5.71 9.56 5.06
C PRO A 99 -6.33 8.16 5.19
N THR A 100 -7.65 8.07 5.42
CA THR A 100 -8.35 6.79 5.48
C THR A 100 -8.33 6.12 4.11
N LYS A 101 -8.53 6.91 3.05
CA LYS A 101 -8.51 6.43 1.67
C LYS A 101 -7.09 6.09 1.21
N GLN A 102 -6.09 6.88 1.61
CA GLN A 102 -4.67 6.56 1.39
C GLN A 102 -4.31 5.18 1.98
N ARG A 103 -4.73 4.91 3.23
CA ARG A 103 -4.47 3.63 3.88
C ARG A 103 -5.19 2.48 3.19
N ALA A 104 -6.47 2.66 2.86
CA ALA A 104 -7.26 1.62 2.22
C ALA A 104 -6.76 1.31 0.80
N SER A 105 -6.36 2.32 0.02
CA SER A 105 -5.80 2.11 -1.32
C SER A 105 -4.47 1.38 -1.26
N TYR A 106 -3.61 1.72 -0.30
CA TYR A 106 -2.36 1.02 -0.06
C TYR A 106 -2.58 -0.46 0.34
N ILE A 107 -3.59 -0.77 1.17
CA ILE A 107 -3.95 -2.16 1.48
C ILE A 107 -4.36 -2.93 0.21
N ASN A 108 -5.22 -2.34 -0.61
CA ASN A 108 -5.65 -2.94 -1.88
C ASN A 108 -4.47 -3.14 -2.84
N TYR A 109 -3.56 -2.17 -2.90
CA TYR A 109 -2.34 -2.21 -3.70
C TYR A 109 -1.45 -3.38 -3.30
N ILE A 110 -1.09 -3.51 -2.02
CA ILE A 110 -0.25 -4.61 -1.51
C ILE A 110 -0.92 -5.96 -1.73
N ASN A 111 -2.22 -6.08 -1.46
CA ASN A 111 -2.93 -7.33 -1.63
C ASN A 111 -2.98 -7.76 -3.10
N ALA A 112 -3.24 -6.84 -4.03
CA ALA A 112 -3.23 -7.14 -5.46
C ALA A 112 -1.83 -7.52 -5.96
N ILE A 113 -0.78 -6.80 -5.55
CA ILE A 113 0.61 -7.13 -5.90
C ILE A 113 0.94 -8.55 -5.45
N ARG A 114 0.62 -8.91 -4.21
CA ARG A 114 0.89 -10.24 -3.66
C ARG A 114 0.10 -11.34 -4.37
N GLU A 115 -1.19 -11.10 -4.64
CA GLU A 115 -2.05 -12.04 -5.36
C GLU A 115 -1.50 -12.33 -6.76
N TYR A 116 -1.17 -11.29 -7.55
CA TYR A 116 -0.65 -11.48 -8.89
C TYR A 116 0.79 -11.99 -8.92
N ALA A 117 1.64 -11.62 -7.95
CA ALA A 117 2.95 -12.23 -7.78
C ALA A 117 2.83 -13.74 -7.55
N SER A 118 1.94 -14.17 -6.64
CA SER A 118 1.65 -15.59 -6.41
C SER A 118 1.12 -16.27 -7.66
N LYS A 119 0.19 -15.64 -8.38
CA LYS A 119 -0.41 -16.18 -9.61
C LYS A 119 0.63 -16.46 -10.69
N PHE A 120 1.65 -15.61 -10.80
CA PHE A 120 2.69 -15.72 -11.82
C PHE A 120 3.99 -16.38 -11.33
N GLY A 121 4.07 -16.77 -10.05
CA GLY A 121 5.27 -17.38 -9.46
C GLY A 121 6.44 -16.40 -9.30
N ILE A 122 6.14 -15.12 -9.07
CA ILE A 122 7.14 -14.05 -8.93
C ILE A 122 7.47 -13.84 -7.44
N PRO A 123 8.76 -13.77 -7.04
CA PRO A 123 9.15 -13.53 -5.65
C PRO A 123 8.63 -12.20 -5.09
N LEU A 124 8.26 -12.19 -3.80
CA LEU A 124 7.77 -11.00 -3.09
C LEU A 124 8.90 -10.10 -2.55
N THR A 125 10.02 -10.04 -3.25
CA THR A 125 11.17 -9.21 -2.89
C THR A 125 11.15 -7.92 -3.70
N LEU A 126 11.11 -6.78 -3.01
CA LEU A 126 11.14 -5.46 -3.62
C LEU A 126 12.55 -5.08 -4.08
N ASP A 127 12.70 -4.64 -5.33
CA ASP A 127 13.89 -4.00 -5.91
C ASP A 127 15.20 -4.82 -5.80
N SER A 128 15.12 -6.11 -5.48
CA SER A 128 16.25 -7.03 -5.44
C SER A 128 16.85 -7.27 -6.84
N ALA A 129 18.04 -7.84 -6.92
CA ALA A 129 18.54 -8.36 -8.19
C ALA A 129 17.67 -9.53 -8.67
N GLY A 130 17.52 -9.68 -10.00
CA GLY A 130 16.75 -10.78 -10.60
C GLY A 130 15.23 -10.58 -10.54
N ASN A 131 14.48 -11.68 -10.55
CA ASN A 131 13.00 -11.65 -10.57
C ASN A 131 12.44 -11.13 -9.23
N GLY A 132 11.28 -10.47 -9.28
CA GLY A 132 10.60 -9.97 -8.09
C GLY A 132 9.76 -8.72 -8.37
N ILE A 133 9.37 -8.02 -7.32
CA ILE A 133 8.61 -6.78 -7.42
C ILE A 133 9.57 -5.62 -7.68
N LYS A 134 9.30 -4.77 -8.67
CA LYS A 134 10.15 -3.64 -9.08
C LYS A 134 9.36 -2.34 -9.02
N SER A 135 9.85 -1.35 -8.29
CA SER A 135 9.38 0.02 -8.45
C SER A 135 9.71 0.56 -9.84
N HIS A 136 8.94 1.53 -10.33
CA HIS A 136 9.30 2.22 -11.56
C HIS A 136 10.65 2.93 -11.43
N LYS A 137 10.96 3.48 -10.25
CA LYS A 137 12.30 3.97 -9.92
C LYS A 137 13.39 2.93 -10.18
N TRP A 138 13.21 1.68 -9.73
CA TRP A 138 14.21 0.64 -9.98
C TRP A 138 14.36 0.35 -11.48
N VAL A 139 13.26 0.39 -12.24
CA VAL A 139 13.30 0.27 -13.70
C VAL A 139 14.11 1.41 -14.32
N SER A 140 13.90 2.66 -13.90
CA SER A 140 14.69 3.81 -14.37
C SER A 140 16.18 3.66 -14.05
N ASP A 141 16.51 3.26 -12.82
CA ASP A 141 17.89 3.15 -12.35
C ASP A 141 18.66 1.98 -13.01
N ASN A 142 17.97 0.92 -13.47
CA ASN A 142 18.61 -0.34 -13.90
C ASN A 142 18.32 -0.76 -15.35
N ILE A 143 17.27 -0.20 -15.98
CA ILE A 143 16.81 -0.62 -17.30
C ILE A 143 16.70 0.59 -18.24
N TRP A 144 15.78 1.52 -17.98
CA TRP A 144 15.47 2.65 -18.86
C TRP A 144 14.45 3.59 -18.22
N GLY A 145 14.51 4.87 -18.57
CA GLY A 145 13.54 5.89 -18.15
C GLY A 145 14.07 6.82 -17.06
N ASP A 146 13.24 7.76 -16.65
CA ASP A 146 13.55 8.78 -15.64
C ASP A 146 12.48 8.91 -14.54
N HIS A 147 11.45 8.07 -14.59
CA HIS A 147 10.38 7.99 -13.60
C HIS A 147 10.90 7.55 -12.22
N GLN A 148 10.37 8.14 -11.14
CA GLN A 148 10.86 7.95 -9.76
C GLN A 148 9.80 7.42 -8.78
N ASP A 149 8.59 7.12 -9.27
CA ASP A 149 7.50 6.50 -8.51
C ASP A 149 7.86 5.08 -8.02
N PRO A 150 7.28 4.58 -6.91
CA PRO A 150 6.22 5.21 -6.10
C PRO A 150 6.71 5.94 -4.83
N TYR A 151 8.02 6.08 -4.64
CA TYR A 151 8.58 6.35 -3.30
C TYR A 151 8.23 7.72 -2.72
N ALA A 152 8.13 8.76 -3.56
CA ALA A 152 7.80 10.10 -3.09
C ALA A 152 6.38 10.16 -2.52
N TYR A 153 5.41 9.55 -3.22
CA TYR A 153 4.04 9.48 -2.72
C TYR A 153 3.93 8.61 -1.47
N LEU A 154 4.56 7.44 -1.48
CA LEU A 154 4.56 6.54 -0.31
C LEU A 154 5.12 7.23 0.94
N ALA A 155 6.23 7.97 0.80
CA ALA A 155 6.80 8.74 1.90
C ALA A 155 5.82 9.81 2.41
N ARG A 156 5.10 10.49 1.51
CA ARG A 156 4.07 11.49 1.88
C ARG A 156 2.93 10.91 2.72
N ILE A 157 2.58 9.64 2.50
CA ILE A 157 1.54 8.93 3.27
C ILE A 157 2.11 8.08 4.42
N GLY A 158 3.37 8.29 4.77
CA GLY A 158 4.02 7.67 5.93
C GLY A 158 4.53 6.24 5.71
N ILE A 159 4.71 5.81 4.45
CA ILE A 159 5.24 4.50 4.09
C ILE A 159 6.68 4.64 3.58
N SER A 160 7.64 4.10 4.33
CA SER A 160 9.03 4.01 3.90
C SER A 160 9.24 2.86 2.90
N LYS A 161 10.37 2.87 2.18
CA LYS A 161 10.76 1.75 1.30
C LYS A 161 10.87 0.43 2.09
N ASP A 162 11.39 0.47 3.31
CA ASP A 162 11.50 -0.72 4.17
C ASP A 162 10.12 -1.23 4.61
N GLN A 163 9.20 -0.33 4.95
CA GLN A 163 7.82 -0.70 5.27
C GLN A 163 7.12 -1.33 4.06
N LEU A 164 7.31 -0.76 2.86
CA LEU A 164 6.80 -1.34 1.62
C LEU A 164 7.37 -2.75 1.39
N ALA A 165 8.69 -2.92 1.52
CA ALA A 165 9.33 -4.23 1.36
C ALA A 165 8.77 -5.26 2.36
N HIS A 166 8.61 -4.85 3.61
CA HIS A 166 8.01 -5.68 4.66
C HIS A 166 6.57 -6.08 4.33
N ASP A 167 5.72 -5.12 3.94
CA ASP A 167 4.32 -5.36 3.64
C ASP A 167 4.14 -6.23 2.39
N LEU A 168 5.02 -6.09 1.39
CA LEU A 168 5.04 -6.96 0.22
C LEU A 168 5.44 -8.39 0.58
N ALA A 169 6.42 -8.59 1.46
CA ALA A 169 6.88 -9.91 1.88
C ALA A 169 5.88 -10.62 2.81
N ASN A 170 5.33 -9.88 3.77
CA ASN A 170 4.56 -10.46 4.88
C ASN A 170 3.04 -10.25 4.74
N GLY A 171 2.63 -9.35 3.85
CA GLY A 171 1.25 -8.89 3.73
C GLY A 171 0.96 -7.81 4.77
N ILE A 172 -0.18 -7.16 4.57
CA ILE A 172 -0.78 -6.31 5.59
C ILE A 172 -1.90 -7.15 6.20
N GLY A 173 -1.85 -7.40 7.51
CA GLY A 173 -2.90 -8.16 8.19
C GLY A 173 -4.29 -7.62 7.85
N ASN A 174 -5.21 -8.52 7.48
CA ASN A 174 -6.62 -8.18 7.24
C ASN A 174 -7.34 -7.94 8.58
N ASN A 175 -7.00 -6.91 9.34
CA ASN A 175 -7.91 -6.44 10.38
C ASN A 175 -8.90 -5.46 9.76
N GLN A 176 -9.80 -6.01 8.93
CA GLN A 176 -11.19 -5.60 9.07
C GLN A 176 -11.70 -6.27 10.36
N SER A 177 -11.73 -5.52 11.44
CA SER A 177 -12.53 -5.86 12.61
C SER A 177 -13.26 -4.60 13.06
N ALA A 178 -14.35 -4.33 12.36
CA ALA A 178 -15.57 -3.85 12.99
C ALA A 178 -16.61 -4.97 12.85
N PRO A 179 -17.52 -5.08 13.82
CA PRO A 179 -17.57 -6.11 14.84
C PRO A 179 -18.10 -7.44 14.31
N THR A 180 -17.60 -8.56 14.82
CA THR A 180 -18.35 -9.82 14.80
C THR A 180 -18.43 -10.36 16.22
N GLN A 181 -19.61 -10.16 16.82
CA GLN A 181 -20.08 -11.02 17.89
C GLN A 181 -20.12 -12.44 17.34
N THR A 182 -19.38 -13.37 17.95
CA THR A 182 -19.85 -14.75 18.09
C THR A 182 -19.40 -15.31 19.43
N ASN A 183 -20.39 -15.69 20.22
CA ASN A 183 -20.23 -16.50 21.41
C ASN A 183 -19.59 -17.85 21.05
N SER A 184 -18.53 -18.26 21.75
CA SER A 184 -18.50 -19.51 22.55
C SER A 184 -17.08 -19.84 23.03
N ASN A 185 -16.93 -19.82 24.36
CA ASN A 185 -16.21 -20.76 25.23
C ASN A 185 -14.93 -21.47 24.75
N ASN A 186 -13.83 -21.14 25.47
CA ASN A 186 -12.61 -21.92 25.75
C ASN A 186 -11.67 -22.19 24.55
N LYS A 187 -10.35 -21.95 24.56
CA LYS A 187 -9.35 -21.80 25.65
C LYS A 187 -8.06 -21.15 25.07
N GLU A 188 -7.55 -20.12 25.75
CA GLU A 188 -6.19 -19.50 25.79
C GLU A 188 -5.19 -19.63 24.60
N SER A 189 -4.86 -18.48 23.99
CA SER A 189 -3.48 -18.02 23.73
C SER A 189 -3.47 -16.48 23.72
N GLU A 190 -2.64 -15.88 24.56
CA GLU A 190 -2.59 -14.46 24.90
C GLU A 190 -2.48 -13.53 23.68
N GLU A 191 -3.50 -12.68 23.48
CA GLU A 191 -3.51 -11.61 22.48
C GLU A 191 -2.54 -10.51 22.93
N GLU A 192 -1.42 -10.31 22.22
CA GLU A 192 -0.54 -9.16 22.47
C GLU A 192 -1.29 -7.86 22.17
N GLU A 193 -1.69 -7.17 23.24
CA GLU A 193 -2.24 -5.83 23.24
C GLU A 193 -1.30 -4.91 22.43
N ILE A 194 -1.80 -4.31 21.33
CA ILE A 194 -0.99 -3.41 20.49
C ILE A 194 -0.89 -2.07 21.22
N MET A 195 -0.04 -2.05 22.25
CA MET A 195 0.32 -0.87 23.01
C MET A 195 1.73 -0.43 22.64
N PHE A 196 1.87 0.84 22.29
CA PHE A 196 3.16 1.51 22.15
C PHE A 196 3.07 2.95 22.62
N PHE A 197 4.22 3.58 22.83
CA PHE A 197 4.31 4.97 23.23
C PHE A 197 4.74 5.84 22.06
N VAL A 198 4.24 7.06 22.04
CA VAL A 198 4.75 8.14 21.20
C VAL A 198 5.36 9.20 22.09
N GLU A 199 6.66 9.42 21.94
CA GLU A 199 7.39 10.57 22.50
C GLU A 199 7.46 11.64 21.41
N THR A 200 6.70 12.72 21.57
CA THR A 200 6.67 13.76 20.56
C THR A 200 7.92 14.62 20.59
N VAL A 201 8.28 15.23 19.47
CA VAL A 201 9.40 16.20 19.39
C VAL A 201 9.18 17.39 20.32
N GLU A 202 7.92 17.75 20.56
CA GLU A 202 7.48 18.79 21.49
C GLU A 202 7.57 18.37 22.97
N GLY A 203 8.07 17.17 23.26
CA GLY A 203 8.30 16.68 24.62
C GLY A 203 7.07 16.11 25.31
N LYS A 204 5.99 15.80 24.56
CA LYS A 204 4.79 15.16 25.11
C LYS A 204 4.88 13.65 24.97
N VAL A 205 4.22 12.93 25.87
CA VAL A 205 4.15 11.47 25.81
C VAL A 205 2.70 11.05 25.66
N TYR A 206 2.47 10.13 24.74
CA TYR A 206 1.18 9.51 24.49
C TYR A 206 1.33 7.99 24.57
N GLN A 207 0.40 7.32 25.23
CA GLN A 207 0.21 5.89 25.02
C GLN A 207 -0.76 5.71 23.87
N ILE A 208 -0.44 4.80 22.96
CA ILE A 208 -1.32 4.36 21.89
C ILE A 208 -1.76 2.95 22.24
N ILE A 209 -3.05 2.77 22.48
CA ILE A 209 -3.65 1.46 22.71
C ILE A 209 -4.69 1.28 21.63
N ASN A 210 -4.54 0.26 20.80
CA ASN A 210 -5.52 -0.06 19.75
C ASN A 210 -5.84 1.14 18.83
N GLY A 211 -4.80 1.91 18.49
CA GLY A 211 -4.90 3.09 17.62
C GLY A 211 -5.52 4.33 18.28
N MET A 212 -5.73 4.30 19.59
CA MET A 212 -6.23 5.44 20.36
C MET A 212 -5.14 6.04 21.23
N TYR A 213 -4.91 7.34 21.09
CA TYR A 213 -3.94 8.06 21.90
C TYR A 213 -4.54 8.56 23.20
N SER A 214 -3.86 8.33 24.32
CA SER A 214 -4.13 8.99 25.59
C SER A 214 -2.89 9.76 26.02
N TYR A 215 -3.06 11.01 26.44
CA TYR A 215 -1.95 11.80 26.95
C TYR A 215 -1.44 11.24 28.27
N VAL A 216 -0.12 11.13 28.41
CA VAL A 216 0.57 10.67 29.62
C VAL A 216 1.21 11.90 30.29
N PRO A 217 0.55 12.54 31.27
CA PRO A 217 0.92 13.87 31.74
C PRO A 217 2.15 13.92 32.65
N THR A 218 2.62 12.79 33.18
CA THR A 218 3.71 12.77 34.17
C THR A 218 4.75 11.68 33.88
N PRO A 219 6.04 11.93 34.18
CA PRO A 219 7.09 10.91 34.09
C PRO A 219 6.82 9.70 34.99
N ALA A 220 6.20 9.90 36.16
CA ALA A 220 5.85 8.81 37.07
C ALA A 220 4.83 7.85 36.44
N LEU A 221 3.80 8.39 35.75
CA LEU A 221 2.84 7.56 35.03
C LEU A 221 3.48 6.85 33.84
N TYR A 222 4.36 7.54 33.09
CA TYR A 222 5.08 6.91 31.98
C TYR A 222 5.96 5.74 32.43
N ASN A 223 6.71 5.91 33.53
CA ASN A 223 7.54 4.85 34.09
C ASN A 223 6.72 3.66 34.57
N ASN A 224 5.58 3.91 35.23
CA ASN A 224 4.66 2.86 35.66
C ASN A 224 4.12 2.08 34.45
N LEU A 225 3.68 2.78 33.40
CA LEU A 225 3.19 2.14 32.18
C LEU A 225 4.28 1.34 31.46
N LYS A 226 5.52 1.85 31.41
CA LYS A 226 6.67 1.13 30.86
C LYS A 226 7.03 -0.12 31.67
N ALA A 227 6.86 -0.08 32.99
CA ALA A 227 7.07 -1.26 33.85
C ALA A 227 5.96 -2.29 33.68
N THR A 228 4.71 -1.85 33.53
CA THR A 228 3.56 -2.72 33.26
C THR A 228 3.65 -3.37 31.88
N PHE A 229 4.21 -2.67 30.89
CA PHE A 229 4.28 -3.12 29.50
C PHE A 229 5.71 -3.01 28.94
N PRO A 230 6.63 -3.89 29.39
CA PRO A 230 8.05 -3.79 29.06
C PRO A 230 8.37 -4.02 27.57
N SER A 231 7.49 -4.72 26.84
CA SER A 231 7.62 -4.98 25.40
C SER A 231 7.11 -3.84 24.51
N ALA A 232 6.40 -2.86 25.07
CA ALA A 232 5.80 -1.78 24.31
C ALA A 232 6.85 -0.83 23.73
N LYS A 233 6.87 -0.72 22.41
CA LYS A 233 7.81 0.13 21.66
C LYS A 233 7.60 1.62 21.97
N THR A 234 8.62 2.44 21.76
CA THR A 234 8.51 3.91 21.77
C THR A 234 8.85 4.44 20.38
N ILE A 235 8.01 5.32 19.86
CA ILE A 235 8.17 5.97 18.56
C ILE A 235 8.34 7.47 18.78
N LYS A 236 9.20 8.10 17.98
CA LYS A 236 9.38 9.56 17.97
C LYS A 236 8.77 10.17 16.71
N MET A 237 7.93 11.21 16.87
CA MET A 237 7.29 11.95 15.76
C MET A 237 6.76 13.30 16.26
N TYR A 238 6.28 14.18 15.38
CA TYR A 238 5.61 15.42 15.81
C TYR A 238 4.20 15.15 16.36
N GLU A 239 3.71 15.95 17.31
CA GLU A 239 2.34 15.82 17.84
C GLU A 239 1.28 15.99 16.73
N GLY A 240 1.56 16.88 15.78
CA GLY A 240 0.70 17.07 14.60
C GLY A 240 0.65 15.87 13.65
N GLU A 241 1.64 14.98 13.67
CA GLU A 241 1.63 13.72 12.91
C GLU A 241 0.87 12.65 13.70
N MET A 242 1.17 12.53 14.99
CA MET A 242 0.50 11.60 15.90
C MET A 242 -1.02 11.78 15.89
N THR A 243 -1.51 13.02 16.02
CA THR A 243 -2.95 13.32 16.07
C THR A 243 -3.69 13.07 14.75
N LYS A 244 -2.96 12.97 13.63
CA LYS A 244 -3.51 12.56 12.33
C LYS A 244 -3.54 11.04 12.17
N MET A 245 -2.60 10.32 12.81
CA MET A 245 -2.48 8.87 12.72
C MET A 245 -3.37 8.13 13.72
N TYR A 246 -3.59 8.71 14.90
CA TYR A 246 -4.29 8.05 16.01
C TYR A 246 -5.50 8.86 16.45
N ARG A 247 -6.54 8.17 16.91
CA ARG A 247 -7.77 8.80 17.41
C ARG A 247 -7.60 9.18 18.87
N LYS A 248 -8.11 10.33 19.28
CA LYS A 248 -8.10 10.72 20.70
C LYS A 248 -8.94 9.72 21.50
N ASN A 249 -8.40 9.22 22.61
CA ASN A 249 -9.21 8.52 23.60
C ASN A 249 -10.09 9.54 24.32
N VAL A 250 -11.42 9.37 24.19
CA VAL A 250 -12.44 10.30 24.71
C VAL A 250 -12.89 9.86 26.09
#